data_AF-A0A3M1P3A3-F1
#
_entry.id   AF-A0A3M1P3A3-F1
#
_cell.length_a   1.000
_cell.length_b   1.000
_cell.length_c   1.000
_cell.angle_alpha   90.00
_cell.angle_beta   90.00
_cell.angle_gamma   90.00
#
_symmetry.space_group_name_H-M   'P 1'
#
loop_
_entity.id
_entity.type
_entity.pdbx_description
1 polymer ?
#
loop_
_entity_poly.entity_id
_entity_poly.type
_entity_poly.pdbx_seq_one_letter_code
_entity_poly.pdbx_strand_id
1 'polypeptide(L)'
;MPLPNLQEILTRMDQGQLEEALAALEDLVTHLPGYTAAQVVYARALEAAGRWQDAFRAWQAAAFFLPDSPTVRKGLHRTLSALATPSAPADPPMTRPDFEDLDRLISELEQARIVPAPDLEAIPAPELEDDIDDMVSETLARIYAAQNQYEEAARVYEQLASQEPERATEYLQKATQMRRKAR
;
A
#
# COMPACT_ATOMS: atom_id res chain seq x y z
N MET A 1 19.42 9.95 -17.12
CA MET A 1 19.92 8.56 -17.13
C MET A 1 18.72 7.65 -17.34
N PRO A 2 18.83 6.57 -18.14
CA PRO A 2 17.79 5.54 -18.15
C PRO A 2 17.70 4.92 -16.75
N LEU A 3 16.49 4.65 -16.26
CA LEU A 3 16.31 3.97 -14.99
C LEU A 3 16.95 2.58 -15.08
N PRO A 4 17.81 2.20 -14.12
CA PRO A 4 18.47 0.90 -14.13
C PRO A 4 17.43 -0.22 -14.05
N ASN A 5 17.59 -1.24 -14.89
CA ASN A 5 16.71 -2.41 -14.87
C ASN A 5 17.02 -3.25 -13.62
N LEU A 6 15.98 -3.74 -12.93
CA LEU A 6 16.11 -4.58 -11.74
C LEU A 6 17.00 -5.82 -12.01
N GLN A 7 16.90 -6.43 -13.18
CA GLN A 7 17.77 -7.56 -13.55
C GLN A 7 19.26 -7.22 -13.61
N GLU A 8 19.60 -6.03 -14.09
CA GLU A 8 20.99 -5.57 -14.15
C GLU A 8 21.56 -5.35 -12.75
N ILE A 9 20.73 -4.81 -11.85
CA ILE A 9 21.07 -4.62 -10.45
C ILE A 9 21.34 -5.97 -9.78
N LEU A 10 20.47 -6.96 -9.95
CA LEU A 10 20.66 -8.31 -9.38
C LEU A 10 21.96 -8.95 -9.88
N THR A 11 22.25 -8.79 -11.17
CA THR A 11 23.51 -9.28 -11.75
C THR A 11 24.73 -8.66 -11.06
N ARG A 12 24.68 -7.36 -10.72
CA ARG A 12 25.75 -6.69 -9.96
C ARG A 12 25.84 -7.20 -8.53
N MET A 13 24.72 -7.54 -7.90
CA MET A 13 24.70 -8.16 -6.57
C MET A 13 25.39 -9.53 -6.60
N ASP A 14 25.12 -10.36 -7.61
CA ASP A 14 25.78 -11.66 -7.81
C ASP A 14 27.29 -11.53 -8.05
N GLN A 15 27.71 -10.44 -8.70
CA GLN A 15 29.12 -10.10 -8.92
C GLN A 15 29.82 -9.58 -7.65
N GLY A 16 29.09 -9.44 -6.53
CA GLY A 16 29.62 -8.95 -5.26
C GLY A 16 29.72 -7.42 -5.17
N GLN A 17 29.19 -6.68 -6.16
CA GLN A 17 29.16 -5.21 -6.17
C GLN A 17 27.95 -4.67 -5.39
N LEU A 18 27.83 -5.08 -4.12
CA LEU A 18 26.63 -4.80 -3.31
C LEU A 18 26.38 -3.30 -3.12
N GLU A 19 27.43 -2.48 -2.96
CA GLU A 19 27.28 -1.02 -2.81
C GLU A 19 26.77 -0.33 -4.07
N GLU A 20 27.26 -0.71 -5.25
CA GLU A 20 26.79 -0.15 -6.53
C GLU A 20 25.34 -0.57 -6.81
N ALA A 21 25.00 -1.82 -6.49
CA ALA A 21 23.63 -2.30 -6.60
C ALA A 21 22.68 -1.56 -5.65
N LEU A 22 23.12 -1.28 -4.42
CA LEU A 22 22.35 -0.50 -3.45
C LEU A 22 22.10 0.94 -3.94
N ALA A 23 23.10 1.59 -4.52
CA ALA A 23 22.93 2.94 -5.08
C ALA A 23 21.94 2.95 -6.26
N ALA A 24 22.02 1.97 -7.16
CA ALA A 24 21.08 1.82 -8.26
C ALA A 24 19.65 1.52 -7.79
N LEU A 25 19.50 0.71 -6.74
CA LEU A 25 18.20 0.42 -6.12
C LEU A 25 17.62 1.64 -5.43
N GLU A 26 18.43 2.41 -4.72
CA GLU A 26 18.02 3.66 -4.07
C GLU A 26 17.48 4.66 -5.10
N ASP A 27 18.18 4.85 -6.21
CA ASP A 27 17.72 5.69 -7.32
C ASP A 27 16.39 5.17 -7.88
N LEU A 28 16.28 3.86 -8.09
CA LEU A 28 15.09 3.22 -8.64
C LEU A 28 13.86 3.38 -7.73
N VAL A 29 14.01 3.17 -6.41
CA VAL A 29 12.90 3.32 -5.46
C VAL A 29 12.55 4.80 -5.20
N THR A 30 13.50 5.71 -5.39
CA THR A 30 13.26 7.16 -5.30
C THR A 30 12.44 7.66 -6.49
N HIS A 31 12.76 7.18 -7.70
CA HIS A 31 12.04 7.53 -8.91
C HIS A 31 10.72 6.78 -9.08
N LEU A 32 10.66 5.53 -8.63
CA LEU A 32 9.49 4.66 -8.73
C LEU A 32 9.11 4.08 -7.35
N PRO A 33 8.54 4.90 -6.45
CA PRO A 33 8.22 4.47 -5.09
C PRO A 33 7.22 3.31 -5.05
N GLY A 34 6.32 3.23 -6.05
CA GLY A 34 5.35 2.14 -6.20
C GLY A 34 5.90 0.85 -6.81
N TYR A 35 7.19 0.78 -7.17
CA TYR A 35 7.78 -0.46 -7.67
C TYR A 35 8.14 -1.38 -6.50
N THR A 36 7.16 -2.18 -6.10
CA THR A 36 7.22 -3.04 -4.91
C THR A 36 8.33 -4.08 -4.97
N ALA A 37 8.60 -4.67 -6.14
CA ALA A 37 9.70 -5.60 -6.33
C ALA A 37 11.06 -4.93 -6.03
N ALA A 38 11.29 -3.71 -6.53
CA ALA A 38 12.50 -2.95 -6.23
C ALA A 38 12.62 -2.61 -4.74
N GLN A 39 11.53 -2.23 -4.07
CA GLN A 39 11.52 -1.98 -2.62
C GLN A 39 11.94 -3.21 -1.81
N VAL A 40 11.40 -4.38 -2.18
CA VAL A 40 11.72 -5.67 -1.52
C VAL A 40 13.18 -6.07 -1.76
N VAL A 41 13.66 -5.93 -2.99
CA VAL A 41 15.07 -6.21 -3.36
C VAL A 41 16.01 -5.26 -2.63
N TYR A 42 15.67 -3.96 -2.58
CA TYR A 42 16.43 -2.95 -1.85
C TYR A 42 16.51 -3.29 -0.35
N ALA A 43 15.39 -3.66 0.26
CA ALA A 43 15.37 -4.05 1.66
C ALA A 43 16.24 -5.28 1.94
N ARG A 44 16.21 -6.30 1.07
CA ARG A 44 17.07 -7.50 1.15
C ARG A 44 18.55 -7.17 0.96
N ALA A 45 18.88 -6.29 0.02
CA ALA A 45 20.23 -5.82 -0.21
C ALA A 45 20.80 -5.09 1.02
N LEU A 46 19.98 -4.25 1.67
CA LEU A 46 20.35 -3.53 2.88
C LEU A 46 20.56 -4.47 4.07
N GLU A 47 19.75 -5.53 4.21
CA GLU A 47 19.98 -6.58 5.20
C GLU A 47 21.33 -7.29 4.97
N ALA A 48 21.65 -7.64 3.72
CA ALA A 48 22.92 -8.28 3.38
C ALA A 48 24.11 -7.36 3.66
N ALA A 49 23.94 -6.05 3.52
CA ALA A 49 24.94 -5.04 3.88
C ALA A 49 24.98 -4.73 5.39
N GLY A 50 24.14 -5.35 6.22
CA GLY A 50 24.06 -5.08 7.66
C GLY A 50 23.46 -3.72 8.02
N ARG A 51 22.88 -3.00 7.06
CA ARG A 51 22.22 -1.69 7.25
C ARG A 51 20.79 -1.87 7.77
N TRP A 52 20.65 -2.46 8.95
CA TRP A 52 19.37 -2.89 9.52
C TRP A 52 18.33 -1.76 9.66
N GLN A 53 18.76 -0.54 9.99
CA GLN A 53 17.86 0.61 10.14
C GLN A 53 17.27 1.05 8.80
N ASP A 54 18.10 1.08 7.75
CA ASP A 54 17.65 1.45 6.40
C ASP A 54 16.80 0.32 5.80
N ALA A 55 17.18 -0.94 6.02
CA ALA A 55 16.41 -2.10 5.60
C ALA A 55 15.00 -2.07 6.18
N PHE A 56 14.86 -1.71 7.47
CA PHE A 56 13.56 -1.59 8.12
C PHE A 56 12.67 -0.52 7.44
N ARG A 57 13.24 0.64 7.06
CA ARG A 57 12.50 1.68 6.34
C ARG A 57 12.05 1.20 4.96
N ALA A 58 12.92 0.52 4.22
CA ALA A 58 12.58 -0.05 2.91
C ALA A 58 11.47 -1.11 3.02
N TRP A 59 11.51 -1.97 4.05
CA TRP A 59 10.43 -2.92 4.31
C TRP A 59 9.11 -2.26 4.70
N GLN A 60 9.13 -1.16 5.46
CA GLN A 60 7.91 -0.40 5.76
C GLN A 60 7.31 0.21 4.50
N ALA A 61 8.14 0.76 3.61
CA ALA A 61 7.69 1.28 2.32
C ALA A 61 7.07 0.16 1.47
N ALA A 62 7.69 -1.03 1.43
CA ALA A 62 7.10 -2.19 0.76
C ALA A 62 5.77 -2.62 1.41
N ALA A 63 5.65 -2.56 2.74
CA ALA A 63 4.44 -2.94 3.48
C ALA A 63 3.26 -1.99 3.22
N PHE A 64 3.55 -0.72 2.92
CA PHE A 64 2.53 0.25 2.55
C PHE A 64 1.79 -0.17 1.27
N PHE A 65 2.53 -0.70 0.27
CA PHE A 65 1.95 -1.17 -0.98
C PHE A 65 1.49 -2.62 -0.94
N LEU A 66 2.08 -3.44 -0.06
CA LEU A 66 1.79 -4.87 0.07
C LEU A 66 1.53 -5.28 1.53
N PRO A 67 0.45 -4.81 2.16
CA PRO A 67 0.17 -5.06 3.58
C PRO A 67 -0.02 -6.55 3.90
N ASP A 68 -0.56 -7.33 2.96
CA ASP A 68 -0.84 -8.75 3.14
C ASP A 68 0.28 -9.68 2.66
N SER A 69 1.39 -9.14 2.15
CA SER A 69 2.48 -9.97 1.67
C SER A 69 3.19 -10.70 2.82
N PRO A 70 3.22 -12.05 2.81
CA PRO A 70 3.93 -12.81 3.84
C PRO A 70 5.43 -12.54 3.80
N THR A 71 5.98 -12.24 2.63
CA THR A 71 7.40 -11.93 2.45
C THR A 71 7.78 -10.63 3.14
N VAL A 72 6.98 -9.57 2.96
CA VAL A 72 7.21 -8.28 3.61
C VAL A 72 7.07 -8.39 5.13
N ARG A 73 6.04 -9.12 5.61
CA ARG A 73 5.83 -9.37 7.04
C ARG A 73 7.02 -10.09 7.68
N LYS A 74 7.53 -11.13 7.02
CA LYS A 74 8.73 -11.86 7.47
C LYS A 74 9.97 -10.96 7.47
N GLY A 75 10.15 -10.13 6.44
CA GLY A 75 11.26 -9.16 6.33
C GLY A 75 11.25 -8.13 7.47
N LEU A 76 10.09 -7.54 7.75
CA LEU A 76 9.90 -6.62 8.89
C LEU A 76 10.21 -7.30 10.24
N HIS A 77 9.75 -8.54 10.43
CA HIS A 77 10.00 -9.26 11.68
C HIS A 77 11.49 -9.54 11.89
N ARG A 78 12.21 -9.97 10.84
CA ARG A 78 13.67 -10.16 10.90
C ARG A 78 14.41 -8.86 11.23
N THR A 79 14.09 -7.78 10.53
CA THR A 79 14.78 -6.49 10.74
C THR A 79 14.49 -5.91 12.11
N LEU A 80 13.26 -5.99 12.61
CA LEU A 80 12.93 -5.62 13.99
C LEU A 80 13.69 -6.45 15.02
N SER A 81 13.79 -7.76 14.80
CA SER A 81 14.53 -8.66 15.69
C SER A 81 16.01 -8.30 15.71
N ALA A 82 16.61 -8.02 14.56
CA ALA A 82 17.99 -7.57 14.45
C ALA A 82 18.22 -6.23 15.17
N LEU A 83 17.31 -5.26 15.01
CA LEU A 83 17.39 -3.95 15.68
C LEU A 83 17.14 -4.01 17.20
N ALA A 84 16.32 -4.95 17.66
CA ALA A 84 16.01 -5.15 19.07
C ALA A 84 17.13 -5.83 19.85
N THR A 85 18.13 -6.39 19.15
CA THR A 85 19.28 -7.03 19.79
C THR A 85 20.47 -6.06 19.79
N PRO A 86 20.77 -5.35 20.89
CA PRO A 86 21.83 -4.33 20.93
C PRO A 86 23.26 -4.90 20.90
N SER A 87 23.42 -6.20 20.68
CA SER A 87 24.71 -6.91 20.71
C SER A 87 24.62 -8.19 19.89
N ALA A 88 24.71 -8.05 18.57
CA ALA A 88 25.15 -9.12 17.70
C ALA A 88 26.33 -8.56 16.88
N PRO A 89 27.39 -9.36 16.65
CA PRO A 89 28.66 -8.86 16.14
C PRO A 89 28.48 -8.14 14.80
N ALA A 90 29.32 -7.12 14.58
CA ALA A 90 29.42 -6.36 13.33
C ALA A 90 29.86 -7.20 12.11
N ASP A 91 30.06 -8.51 12.30
CA ASP A 91 30.13 -9.47 11.21
C ASP A 91 28.73 -10.02 10.96
N PRO A 92 28.02 -9.56 9.91
CA PRO A 92 26.87 -10.30 9.43
C PRO A 92 27.34 -11.73 9.13
N PRO A 93 26.50 -12.77 9.35
CA PRO A 93 26.78 -14.03 8.68
C PRO A 93 26.94 -13.68 7.20
N MET A 94 28.09 -14.02 6.62
CA MET A 94 28.30 -14.01 5.16
C MET A 94 27.39 -15.09 4.55
N THR A 95 26.09 -15.00 4.78
CA THR A 95 25.08 -15.66 3.99
C THR A 95 25.10 -14.83 2.71
N ARG A 96 25.75 -15.37 1.66
CA ARG A 96 25.43 -14.92 0.32
C ARG A 96 23.91 -14.84 0.25
N PRO A 97 23.33 -13.70 -0.15
CA PRO A 97 21.90 -13.68 -0.36
C PRO A 97 21.59 -14.86 -1.28
N ASP A 98 20.68 -15.74 -0.87
CA ASP A 98 20.19 -16.78 -1.78
C ASP A 98 19.36 -16.06 -2.84
N PHE A 99 20.05 -15.57 -3.88
CA PHE A 99 19.49 -14.77 -4.95
C PHE A 99 18.53 -15.57 -5.83
N GLU A 100 18.62 -16.90 -5.80
CA GLU A 100 17.64 -17.80 -6.43
C GLU A 100 16.22 -17.59 -5.89
N ASP A 101 16.08 -17.35 -4.58
CA ASP A 101 14.77 -16.98 -3.99
C ASP A 101 14.34 -15.58 -4.41
N LEU A 102 15.30 -14.69 -4.75
CA LEU A 102 15.02 -13.30 -5.08
C LEU A 102 14.45 -13.17 -6.50
N ASP A 103 14.99 -13.88 -7.48
CA ASP A 103 14.44 -13.91 -8.84
C ASP A 103 13.00 -14.44 -8.88
N ARG A 104 12.74 -15.51 -8.10
CA ARG A 104 11.39 -16.04 -7.93
C ARG A 104 10.47 -15.02 -7.28
N LEU A 105 10.91 -14.40 -6.19
CA LEU A 105 10.14 -13.40 -5.46
C LEU A 105 9.83 -12.18 -6.34
N ILE A 106 10.79 -11.73 -7.14
CA ILE A 106 10.59 -10.63 -8.09
C ILE A 106 9.54 -11.01 -9.13
N SER A 107 9.64 -12.21 -9.71
CA SER A 107 8.66 -12.70 -10.68
C SER A 107 7.24 -12.75 -10.08
N GLU A 108 7.10 -13.20 -8.83
CA GLU A 108 5.82 -13.19 -8.11
C GLU A 108 5.31 -11.76 -7.86
N LEU A 109 6.20 -10.82 -7.49
CA LEU A 109 5.85 -9.43 -7.20
C LEU A 109 5.53 -8.60 -8.45
N GLU A 110 6.20 -8.86 -9.57
CA GLU A 110 5.91 -8.20 -10.84
C GLU A 110 4.56 -8.63 -11.41
N GLN A 111 4.17 -9.89 -11.23
CA GLN A 111 2.83 -10.38 -11.58
C GLN A 111 1.74 -9.79 -10.67
N ALA A 112 2.05 -9.59 -9.39
CA ALA A 112 1.13 -8.98 -8.43
C ALA A 112 1.06 -7.44 -8.54
N ARG A 113 1.83 -6.83 -9.44
CA ARG A 113 1.89 -5.37 -9.59
C ARG A 113 0.57 -4.85 -10.15
N ILE A 114 -0.19 -4.14 -9.33
CA ILE A 114 -1.26 -3.26 -9.79
C ILE A 114 -0.60 -2.13 -10.57
N VAL A 115 -0.64 -2.21 -11.89
CA VAL A 115 -0.21 -1.11 -12.77
C VAL A 115 -1.25 0.00 -12.64
N PRO A 116 -0.88 1.23 -12.23
CA PRO A 116 -1.82 2.34 -12.29
C PRO A 116 -2.05 2.70 -13.78
N ALA A 117 -3.21 2.26 -14.30
CA ALA A 117 -3.82 2.55 -15.61
C ALA A 117 -3.24 1.83 -16.86
N PRO A 118 -4.12 1.31 -17.75
CA PRO A 118 -4.65 2.17 -18.80
C PRO A 118 -6.19 2.14 -18.93
N ASP A 119 -6.76 3.32 -19.18
CA ASP A 119 -8.15 3.64 -19.54
C ASP A 119 -9.28 3.28 -18.55
N LEU A 120 -9.47 4.17 -17.57
CA LEU A 120 -10.74 4.34 -16.86
C LEU A 120 -11.94 4.62 -17.81
N GLU A 121 -11.69 5.10 -19.03
CA GLU A 121 -12.72 5.36 -20.04
C GLU A 121 -13.25 4.09 -20.73
N ALA A 122 -12.52 2.97 -20.66
CA ALA A 122 -12.91 1.70 -21.28
C ALA A 122 -13.49 0.68 -20.30
N ILE A 123 -13.54 1.00 -19.01
CA ILE A 123 -14.27 0.21 -18.03
C ILE A 123 -15.75 0.58 -18.23
N PRO A 124 -16.61 -0.32 -18.74
CA PRO A 124 -18.04 -0.04 -18.69
C PRO A 124 -18.35 0.24 -17.22
N ALA A 125 -18.98 1.39 -16.95
CA ALA A 125 -19.40 1.73 -15.60
C ALA A 125 -20.04 0.46 -15.03
N PRO A 126 -19.57 -0.05 -13.87
CA PRO A 126 -20.23 -1.19 -13.28
C PRO A 126 -21.71 -0.83 -13.25
N GLU A 127 -22.56 -1.68 -13.80
CA GLU A 127 -23.98 -1.65 -13.48
C GLU A 127 -23.99 -1.88 -11.97
N LEU A 128 -23.92 -0.79 -11.22
CA LEU A 128 -24.10 -0.77 -9.79
C LEU A 128 -25.53 -1.25 -9.65
N GLU A 129 -25.68 -2.54 -9.36
CA GLU A 129 -26.90 -3.03 -8.76
C GLU A 129 -27.17 -2.07 -7.59
N ASP A 130 -28.37 -1.49 -7.57
CA ASP A 130 -28.84 -0.48 -6.61
C ASP A 130 -28.82 -0.97 -5.14
N ASP A 131 -28.18 -2.10 -4.86
CA ASP A 131 -28.03 -2.75 -3.57
C ASP A 131 -26.88 -2.17 -2.74
N ILE A 132 -26.65 -0.84 -2.80
CA ILE A 132 -25.91 -0.13 -1.73
C ILE A 132 -26.87 0.19 -0.56
N ASP A 133 -27.82 -0.72 -0.29
CA ASP A 133 -28.88 -0.49 0.70
C ASP A 133 -28.45 -0.89 2.13
N ASP A 134 -27.31 -1.56 2.28
CA ASP A 134 -26.90 -2.19 3.55
C ASP A 134 -25.74 -1.50 4.30
N MET A 135 -25.15 -0.40 3.78
CA MET A 135 -24.08 0.32 4.49
C MET A 135 -24.28 1.82 4.54
N VAL A 136 -25.45 2.24 5.03
CA VAL A 136 -25.73 3.64 5.35
C VAL A 136 -25.28 3.95 6.78
N SER A 137 -24.31 4.86 6.92
CA SER A 137 -23.80 5.31 8.21
C SER A 137 -23.94 6.83 8.37
N GLU A 138 -24.01 7.32 9.62
CA GLU A 138 -24.05 8.77 9.88
C GLU A 138 -22.82 9.49 9.31
N THR A 139 -21.67 8.82 9.30
CA THR A 139 -20.43 9.33 8.70
C THR A 139 -20.59 9.53 7.19
N LEU A 140 -21.23 8.60 6.49
CA LEU A 140 -21.50 8.71 5.05
C LEU A 140 -22.41 9.92 4.75
N ALA A 141 -23.48 10.11 5.51
CA ALA A 141 -24.36 11.28 5.37
C ALA A 141 -23.61 12.61 5.58
N ARG A 142 -22.69 12.63 6.56
CA ARG A 142 -21.83 13.79 6.83
C ARG A 142 -20.84 14.07 5.71
N ILE A 143 -20.26 13.02 5.10
CA ILE A 143 -19.36 13.15 3.95
C ILE A 143 -20.12 13.75 2.75
N TYR A 144 -21.32 13.27 2.45
CA TYR A 144 -22.15 13.83 1.38
C TYR A 144 -22.50 15.30 1.62
N ALA A 145 -22.87 15.66 2.85
CA ALA A 145 -23.14 17.05 3.21
C ALA A 145 -21.89 17.95 3.08
N ALA A 146 -20.71 17.45 3.43
CA ALA A 146 -19.44 18.18 3.28
C ALA A 146 -19.05 18.39 1.80
N GLN A 147 -19.48 17.50 0.91
CA GLN A 147 -19.26 17.58 -0.53
C GLN A 147 -20.33 18.41 -1.26
N ASN A 148 -21.22 19.12 -0.54
CA ASN A 148 -22.38 19.83 -1.08
C ASN A 148 -23.39 18.94 -1.82
N GLN A 149 -23.33 17.62 -1.63
CA GLN A 149 -24.27 16.65 -2.18
C GLN A 149 -25.47 16.51 -1.23
N TYR A 150 -26.27 17.58 -1.14
CA TYR A 150 -27.33 17.70 -0.13
C TYR A 150 -28.53 16.77 -0.37
N GLU A 151 -28.82 16.41 -1.62
CA GLU A 151 -29.89 15.45 -1.94
C GLU A 151 -29.54 14.03 -1.49
N GLU A 152 -28.32 13.58 -1.78
CA GLU A 152 -27.82 12.26 -1.34
C GLU A 152 -27.69 12.21 0.19
N ALA A 153 -27.18 13.27 0.82
CA ALA A 153 -27.15 13.36 2.28
C ALA A 153 -28.55 13.23 2.90
N ALA A 154 -29.59 13.79 2.27
CA ALA A 154 -30.96 13.67 2.76
C ALA A 154 -31.50 12.24 2.65
N ARG A 155 -31.25 11.55 1.54
CA ARG A 155 -31.65 10.14 1.35
C ARG A 155 -31.02 9.22 2.38
N VAL A 156 -29.72 9.38 2.62
CA VAL A 156 -28.97 8.61 3.61
C VAL A 156 -29.52 8.85 5.02
N TYR A 157 -29.90 10.08 5.38
CA TYR A 157 -30.57 10.34 6.67
C TYR A 157 -31.98 9.73 6.78
N GLU A 158 -32.75 9.67 5.70
CA GLU A 158 -34.06 9.01 5.70
C GLU A 158 -33.95 7.48 5.87
N GLN A 159 -32.92 6.89 5.28
CA GLN A 159 -32.60 5.48 5.44
C GLN A 159 -32.11 5.16 6.85
N LEU A 160 -31.24 6.00 7.44
CA LEU A 160 -30.86 5.89 8.86
C LEU A 160 -32.08 5.98 9.79
N ALA A 161 -33.06 6.82 9.46
CA ALA A 161 -34.28 6.91 10.25
C ALA A 161 -35.13 5.63 10.21
N SER A 162 -35.04 4.88 9.11
CA SER A 162 -35.74 3.61 8.94
C SER A 162 -35.03 2.45 9.64
N GLN A 163 -33.69 2.50 9.73
CA GLN A 163 -32.86 1.50 10.43
C GLN A 163 -32.79 1.73 11.94
N GLU A 164 -32.80 2.99 12.40
CA GLU A 164 -32.70 3.38 13.81
C GLU A 164 -33.97 4.13 14.28
N PRO A 165 -35.08 3.43 14.61
CA PRO A 165 -36.35 4.05 15.00
C PRO A 165 -36.24 4.90 16.27
N GLU A 166 -35.27 4.61 17.14
CA GLU A 166 -34.97 5.39 18.36
C GLU A 166 -34.45 6.81 18.07
N ARG A 167 -33.80 7.01 16.92
CA ARG A 167 -33.22 8.30 16.50
C ARG A 167 -33.85 8.82 15.20
N ALA A 168 -34.89 8.16 14.71
CA ALA A 168 -35.59 8.50 13.48
C ALA A 168 -36.01 9.97 13.41
N THR A 169 -36.55 10.53 14.49
CA THR A 169 -36.95 11.95 14.54
C THR A 169 -35.77 12.89 14.33
N GLU A 170 -34.58 12.57 14.87
CA GLU A 170 -33.35 13.36 14.70
C GLU A 170 -32.88 13.30 13.23
N TYR A 171 -32.86 12.10 12.64
CA TYR A 171 -32.42 11.92 11.27
C TYR A 171 -33.38 12.53 10.24
N LEU A 172 -34.70 12.44 10.45
CA LEU A 172 -35.69 13.10 9.58
C LEU A 172 -35.58 14.63 9.61
N GLN A 173 -35.26 15.21 10.77
CA GLN A 173 -34.97 16.65 10.88
C GLN A 173 -33.71 17.02 10.10
N LYS A 174 -32.62 16.23 10.22
CA LYS A 174 -31.39 16.41 9.45
C LYS A 174 -31.65 16.28 7.94
N ALA A 175 -32.43 15.28 7.50
CA ALA A 175 -32.81 15.11 6.10
C ALA A 175 -33.56 16.33 5.54
N THR A 176 -34.53 16.84 6.30
CA THR A 176 -35.29 18.05 5.93
C THR A 176 -34.38 19.28 5.83
N GLN A 177 -33.41 19.41 6.74
CA GLN A 177 -32.42 20.47 6.70
C GLN A 177 -31.53 20.36 5.45
N MET A 178 -31.08 19.16 5.09
CA MET A 178 -30.27 18.95 3.89
C MET A 178 -31.08 19.26 2.62
N ARG A 179 -32.34 18.83 2.51
CA ARG A 179 -33.22 19.19 1.38
C ARG A 179 -33.41 20.70 1.22
N ARG A 180 -33.46 21.45 2.33
CA ARG A 180 -33.53 22.92 2.27
C ARG A 180 -32.25 23.56 1.78
N LYS A 181 -31.08 22.94 2.01
CA LYS A 181 -29.78 23.41 1.51
C LYS A 181 -29.50 23.02 0.05
N ALA A 182 -30.21 22.00 -0.46
CA ALA A 182 -30.14 21.59 -1.85
C ALA A 182 -30.90 22.54 -2.81
N ARG A 183 -31.74 23.44 -2.26
CA ARG A 183 -32.58 24.38 -3.00
C ARG A 183 -31.94 25.76 -3.08
#